data_AF-A0A318SDL6-F1
#
_entry.id   AF-A0A318SDL6-F1
#
_cell.length_a   1.000
_cell.length_b   1.000
_cell.length_c   1.000
_cell.angle_alpha   90.00
_cell.angle_beta   90.00
_cell.angle_gamma   90.00
#
_symmetry.space_group_name_H-M   'P 1'
#
loop_
_entity.id
_entity.type
_entity.pdbx_description
1 polymer ?
#
loop_
_entity_poly.entity_id
_entity_poly.type
_entity_poly.pdbx_seq_one_letter_code
_entity_poly.pdbx_strand_id
1 'polypeptide(L)'
;MTRIRDAVEQISLPDLIEDVCGPQLASGWSVERGGVIRDPRPGHEERHPSFSVFRSKHGCWRWKRFGGDDAGGDAYDFLLQCGYSPAEARRELETRANLPGASTPLQRIVKPPSIHALPTGGGNFSPLSEDERHRLTRLVSPLDENDPGARELARRGLWGESALDAGKLTRPFRTRAGKVLAHRGALALTVGGPDGRPWGLKVRNAGTAEELRTRSLERYVYRLKGHGSPAWCSPRYGQGSALLLVEGELNAVAAHRALRAAAQFDVQGLAGASAWPHVSGLASRVVYLYTDDDRAGRDAQERLARLAYQEGASDVRSLPFLPVGRDFCDLLGKDGVSVLRAWLLEAIDASASRQPGSERHPETASKRAAPSGQDWGLRQWGKPARDWSVRSWEAFDRDA
;
A
#
# COMPACT_ATOMS: atom_id res chain seq x y z
N MET A 1 17.80 21.47 17.59
CA MET A 1 18.49 20.37 16.89
C MET A 1 18.57 19.20 17.85
N THR A 2 17.68 18.22 17.68
CA THR A 2 17.72 16.99 18.47
C THR A 2 19.03 16.26 18.18
N ARG A 3 19.69 15.73 19.21
CA ARG A 3 20.99 15.08 18.98
C ARG A 3 20.70 13.70 18.42
N ILE A 4 21.37 13.30 17.34
CA ILE A 4 21.25 11.98 16.70
C ILE A 4 21.31 10.81 17.70
N ARG A 5 22.03 11.01 18.80
CA ARG A 5 22.10 10.10 19.95
C ARG A 5 20.73 9.74 20.50
N ASP A 6 19.82 10.71 20.64
CA ASP A 6 18.49 10.49 21.20
C ASP A 6 17.62 9.64 20.26
N ALA A 7 17.83 9.76 18.94
CA ALA A 7 17.17 8.94 17.92
C ALA A 7 17.68 7.50 17.96
N VAL A 8 19.01 7.31 18.02
CA VAL A 8 19.64 5.99 18.08
C VAL A 8 19.21 5.20 19.32
N GLU A 9 19.06 5.87 20.47
CA GLU A 9 18.65 5.23 21.72
C GLU A 9 17.21 4.68 21.70
N GLN A 10 16.35 5.19 20.81
CA GLN A 10 14.94 4.77 20.68
C GLN A 10 14.72 3.68 19.62
N ILE A 11 15.75 3.33 18.84
CA ILE A 11 15.61 2.44 17.69
C ILE A 11 16.00 1.01 18.05
N SER A 12 15.12 0.07 17.68
CA SER A 12 15.42 -1.35 17.70
C SER A 12 16.36 -1.68 16.53
N LEU A 13 17.61 -2.02 16.84
CA LEU A 13 18.59 -2.39 15.82
C LEU A 13 18.23 -3.70 15.09
N PRO A 14 17.67 -4.75 15.74
CA PRO A 14 17.16 -5.92 15.03
C PRO A 14 16.12 -5.56 13.97
N ASP A 15 15.13 -4.73 14.32
CA ASP A 15 14.07 -4.32 13.38
C ASP A 15 14.64 -3.46 12.24
N LEU A 16 15.59 -2.58 12.55
CA LEU A 16 16.30 -1.79 11.53
C LEU A 16 17.06 -2.68 10.54
N ILE A 17 17.78 -3.69 11.02
CA ILE A 17 18.52 -4.60 10.14
C ILE A 17 17.55 -5.43 9.29
N GLU A 18 16.45 -5.91 9.88
CA GLU A 18 15.42 -6.65 9.15
C GLU A 18 14.80 -5.83 8.03
N ASP A 19 14.52 -4.55 8.28
CA ASP A 19 13.97 -3.64 7.27
C ASP A 19 14.96 -3.32 6.14
N VAL A 20 16.23 -3.06 6.49
CA VAL A 20 17.26 -2.63 5.52
C VAL A 20 17.78 -3.81 4.70
N CYS A 21 17.94 -4.99 5.33
CA CYS A 21 18.62 -6.13 4.73
C CYS A 21 17.69 -7.33 4.43
N GLY A 22 16.47 -7.33 4.97
CA GLY A 22 15.41 -8.31 4.68
C GLY A 22 15.20 -9.40 5.76
N PRO A 23 14.01 -10.03 5.77
CA PRO A 23 13.54 -10.93 6.84
C PRO A 23 14.23 -12.31 6.86
N GLN A 24 15.01 -12.64 5.84
CA GLN A 24 15.70 -13.94 5.73
C GLN A 24 16.86 -14.09 6.74
N LEU A 25 17.15 -13.03 7.50
CA LEU A 25 18.23 -12.95 8.47
C LEU A 25 17.75 -13.20 9.92
N ALA A 26 16.45 -13.34 10.15
CA ALA A 26 15.83 -13.51 11.47
C ALA A 26 16.13 -14.86 12.15
N SER A 27 16.77 -15.81 11.47
CA SER A 27 17.23 -17.05 12.10
C SER A 27 18.57 -16.81 12.83
N GLY A 28 18.51 -16.45 14.12
CA GLY A 28 19.73 -16.37 14.95
C GLY A 28 19.73 -15.31 16.07
N TRP A 29 18.71 -14.46 16.16
CA TRP A 29 18.54 -13.53 17.28
C TRP A 29 17.13 -13.52 17.85
N SER A 30 16.99 -12.99 19.06
CA SER A 30 15.70 -12.59 19.63
C SER A 30 15.63 -11.07 19.72
N VAL A 31 14.44 -10.51 19.48
CA VAL A 31 14.19 -9.06 19.59
C VAL A 31 14.56 -8.53 20.99
N GLU A 32 14.53 -9.38 22.02
CA GLU A 32 14.84 -9.01 23.40
C GLU A 32 16.34 -9.04 23.74
N ARG A 33 17.12 -9.97 23.17
CA ARG A 33 18.52 -10.23 23.59
C ARG A 33 19.56 -10.03 22.49
N GLY A 34 19.13 -9.83 21.25
CA GLY A 34 20.01 -9.89 20.09
C GLY A 34 20.47 -11.32 19.81
N GLY A 35 21.62 -11.45 19.15
CA GLY A 35 22.17 -12.74 18.71
C GLY A 35 23.26 -12.58 17.66
N VAL A 36 23.75 -13.71 17.14
CA VAL A 36 24.81 -13.74 16.12
C VAL A 36 24.22 -14.31 14.84
N ILE A 37 24.29 -13.52 13.77
CA ILE A 37 23.81 -13.87 12.44
C ILE A 37 24.95 -13.77 11.42
N ARG A 38 24.65 -14.13 10.18
CA ARG A 38 25.53 -13.80 9.05
C ARG A 38 25.48 -12.30 8.78
N ASP A 39 26.60 -11.74 8.32
CA ASP A 39 26.69 -10.33 7.95
C ASP A 39 25.54 -9.96 6.97
N PRO A 40 24.60 -9.10 7.41
CA PRO A 40 23.41 -8.79 6.65
C PRO A 40 23.67 -7.72 5.58
N ARG A 41 24.85 -7.08 5.60
CA ARG A 41 25.14 -5.94 4.73
C ARG A 41 25.25 -6.35 3.27
N PRO A 42 24.78 -5.51 2.33
CA PRO A 42 24.91 -5.79 0.89
C PRO A 42 26.36 -6.08 0.49
N GLY A 43 26.59 -7.18 -0.23
CA GLY A 43 27.92 -7.56 -0.72
C GLY A 43 28.80 -8.33 0.28
N HIS A 44 28.32 -8.62 1.49
CA HIS A 44 29.07 -9.35 2.52
C HIS A 44 28.55 -10.78 2.74
N GLU A 45 28.53 -11.60 1.69
CA GLU A 45 28.11 -12.99 1.79
C GLU A 45 29.13 -13.85 2.56
N GLU A 46 28.69 -14.46 3.66
CA GLU A 46 29.54 -15.34 4.48
C GLU A 46 28.87 -16.69 4.79
N ARG A 47 29.70 -17.71 5.02
CA ARG A 47 29.23 -19.08 5.34
C ARG A 47 28.91 -19.26 6.83
N HIS A 48 29.65 -18.57 7.69
CA HIS A 48 29.57 -18.70 9.14
C HIS A 48 29.06 -17.39 9.76
N PRO A 49 28.16 -17.43 10.76
CA PRO A 49 27.70 -16.23 11.45
C PRO A 49 28.87 -15.47 12.11
N SER A 50 29.08 -14.22 11.72
CA SER A 50 30.10 -13.35 12.32
C SER A 50 29.54 -12.02 12.86
N PHE A 51 28.28 -11.71 12.59
CA PHE A 51 27.67 -10.43 12.90
C PHE A 51 26.82 -10.52 14.18
N SER A 52 27.31 -9.92 15.26
CA SER A 52 26.66 -9.93 16.58
C SER A 52 25.89 -8.65 16.82
N VAL A 53 24.62 -8.77 17.23
CA VAL A 53 23.76 -7.68 17.68
C VAL A 53 23.48 -7.88 19.17
N PHE A 54 23.69 -6.83 19.97
CA PHE A 54 23.57 -6.92 21.43
C PHE A 54 23.17 -5.57 22.05
N ARG A 55 22.68 -5.59 23.28
CA ARG A 55 22.51 -4.36 24.08
C ARG A 55 23.77 -4.09 24.89
N SER A 56 24.25 -2.85 24.81
CA SER A 56 25.31 -2.35 25.69
C SER A 56 24.85 -2.27 27.16
N LYS A 57 25.79 -2.08 28.08
CA LYS A 57 25.49 -1.86 29.52
C LYS A 57 24.55 -0.67 29.78
N HIS A 58 24.47 0.29 28.85
CA HIS A 58 23.59 1.44 28.92
C HIS A 58 22.25 1.23 28.19
N GLY A 59 21.90 -0.02 27.86
CA GLY A 59 20.62 -0.37 27.22
C GLY A 59 20.54 -0.06 25.72
N CYS A 60 21.53 0.63 25.15
CA CYS A 60 21.59 0.97 23.73
C CYS A 60 21.94 -0.26 22.88
N TRP A 61 21.26 -0.43 21.76
CA TRP A 61 21.63 -1.46 20.78
C TRP A 61 22.96 -1.15 20.10
N ARG A 62 23.75 -2.21 19.89
CA ARG A 62 25.05 -2.18 19.23
C ARG A 62 25.19 -3.40 18.34
N TRP A 63 26.05 -3.30 17.35
CA TRP A 63 26.50 -4.44 16.57
C TRP A 63 28.02 -4.50 16.50
N LYS A 64 28.54 -5.70 16.28
CA LYS A 64 29.97 -5.95 16.03
C LYS A 64 30.15 -7.16 15.13
N ARG A 65 31.04 -7.05 14.15
CA ARG A 65 31.48 -8.17 13.31
C ARG A 65 32.74 -8.81 13.88
N PHE A 66 32.76 -10.13 13.94
CA PHE A 66 33.92 -10.92 14.34
C PHE A 66 34.71 -11.33 13.10
N GLY A 67 35.92 -10.80 12.91
CA GLY A 67 36.70 -11.15 11.71
C GLY A 67 37.87 -10.25 11.33
N GLY A 68 38.27 -9.30 12.17
CA GLY A 68 39.54 -8.57 12.01
C GLY A 68 39.46 -7.21 11.29
N ASP A 69 38.28 -6.67 11.01
CA ASP A 69 38.09 -5.34 10.41
C ASP A 69 37.55 -4.28 11.39
N ASP A 70 37.40 -4.64 12.66
CA ASP A 70 36.81 -3.82 13.73
C ASP A 70 35.45 -3.18 13.37
N ALA A 71 34.72 -3.75 12.40
CA ALA A 71 33.41 -3.23 12.01
C ALA A 71 32.41 -3.43 13.15
N GLY A 72 31.80 -2.34 13.58
CA GLY A 72 30.81 -2.31 14.64
C GLY A 72 30.34 -0.89 14.89
N GLY A 73 29.26 -0.76 15.65
CA GLY A 73 28.70 0.54 15.94
C GLY A 73 27.26 0.48 16.44
N ASP A 74 26.55 1.57 16.29
CA ASP A 74 25.13 1.67 16.56
C ASP A 74 24.29 1.65 15.25
N ALA A 75 23.01 2.02 15.36
CA ALA A 75 22.09 2.08 14.23
C ALA A 75 22.53 3.05 13.13
N TYR A 76 23.17 4.16 13.48
CA TYR A 76 23.70 5.11 12.51
C TYR A 76 24.89 4.53 11.76
N ASP A 77 25.84 3.96 12.49
CA ASP A 77 27.03 3.32 11.89
C ASP A 77 26.62 2.17 10.97
N PHE A 78 25.58 1.42 11.34
CA PHE A 78 25.03 0.35 10.51
C PHE A 78 24.52 0.87 9.15
N LEU A 79 23.72 1.94 9.14
CA LEU A 79 23.20 2.53 7.91
C LEU A 79 24.31 3.05 6.99
N LEU A 80 25.32 3.70 7.56
CA LEU A 80 26.50 4.13 6.79
C LEU A 80 27.21 2.94 6.13
N GLN A 81 27.35 1.84 6.87
CA GLN A 81 27.95 0.59 6.37
C GLN A 81 27.06 -0.12 5.34
N CYS A 82 25.77 0.21 5.25
CA CYS A 82 24.87 -0.22 4.19
C CYS A 82 24.87 0.73 2.96
N GLY A 83 25.72 1.76 2.96
CA GLY A 83 25.88 2.69 1.84
C GLY A 83 25.04 3.97 1.92
N TYR A 84 24.37 4.23 3.03
CA TYR A 84 23.64 5.49 3.22
C TYR A 84 24.62 6.66 3.41
N SER A 85 24.28 7.84 2.89
CA SER A 85 25.00 9.06 3.25
C SER A 85 24.68 9.50 4.70
N PRO A 86 25.53 10.32 5.34
CA PRO A 86 25.28 10.87 6.67
C PRO A 86 23.92 11.58 6.84
N ALA A 87 23.44 12.25 5.79
CA ALA A 87 22.17 12.96 5.79
C ALA A 87 20.98 11.98 5.69
N GLU A 88 21.10 10.94 4.86
CA GLU A 88 20.07 9.91 4.70
C GLU A 88 19.96 9.05 5.96
N ALA A 89 21.10 8.64 6.54
CA ALA A 89 21.12 7.88 7.78
C ALA A 89 20.48 8.68 8.93
N ARG A 90 20.78 9.98 9.08
CA ARG A 90 20.11 10.83 10.07
C ARG A 90 18.61 10.89 9.87
N ARG A 91 18.17 11.16 8.63
CA ARG A 91 16.75 11.26 8.30
C ARG A 91 16.00 9.96 8.57
N GLU A 92 16.61 8.82 8.24
CA GLU A 92 16.04 7.49 8.50
C GLU A 92 15.84 7.25 10.00
N LEU A 93 16.85 7.57 10.81
CA LEU A 93 16.76 7.43 12.27
C LEU A 93 15.75 8.42 12.89
N GLU A 94 15.72 9.67 12.45
CA GLU A 94 14.76 10.67 12.93
C GLU A 94 13.31 10.30 12.59
N THR A 95 13.09 9.76 11.38
CA THR A 95 11.78 9.26 10.94
C THR A 95 11.34 8.09 11.83
N ARG A 96 12.23 7.11 12.07
CA ARG A 96 11.92 5.93 12.89
C ARG A 96 11.73 6.25 14.37
N ALA A 97 12.44 7.24 14.88
CA ALA A 97 12.29 7.72 16.25
C ALA A 97 11.08 8.67 16.44
N ASN A 98 10.27 8.90 15.39
CA ASN A 98 9.13 9.82 15.39
C ASN A 98 9.48 11.22 15.94
N LEU A 99 10.69 11.73 15.65
CA LEU A 99 11.14 13.00 16.20
C LEU A 99 10.56 14.20 15.42
N PRO A 100 10.07 15.25 16.11
CA PRO A 100 9.53 16.43 15.45
C PRO A 100 10.62 17.16 14.66
N GLY A 101 10.40 17.34 13.35
CA GLY A 101 11.37 17.93 12.42
C GLY A 101 11.69 17.06 11.19
N ALA A 102 11.29 15.78 11.20
CA ALA A 102 11.29 14.93 10.01
C ALA A 102 10.25 15.44 9.00
N SER A 103 10.62 16.43 8.17
CA SER A 103 9.83 16.78 6.99
C SER A 103 9.94 15.64 6.00
N THR A 104 8.92 14.79 5.92
CA THR A 104 8.72 13.90 4.78
C THR A 104 8.56 14.78 3.53
N PRO A 105 9.49 14.78 2.56
CA PRO A 105 9.32 15.61 1.39
C PRO A 105 8.17 15.04 0.56
N LEU A 106 7.13 15.84 0.30
CA LEU A 106 6.17 15.57 -0.76
C LEU A 106 6.89 15.49 -2.10
N GLN A 107 7.02 14.28 -2.65
CA GLN A 107 7.73 14.07 -3.91
C GLN A 107 6.74 14.20 -5.08
N ARG A 108 6.96 15.20 -5.92
CA ARG A 108 6.46 15.15 -7.29
C ARG A 108 7.22 14.05 -8.00
N ILE A 109 6.53 13.03 -8.49
CA ILE A 109 7.17 11.96 -9.25
C ILE A 109 7.44 12.51 -10.65
N VAL A 110 8.71 12.78 -10.92
CA VAL A 110 9.16 13.27 -12.22
C VAL A 110 8.82 12.23 -13.30
N LYS A 111 8.29 12.70 -14.43
CA LYS A 111 8.00 11.85 -15.58
C LYS A 111 9.27 11.06 -15.98
N PRO A 112 9.26 9.72 -15.99
CA PRO A 112 10.44 8.93 -16.31
C PRO A 112 10.95 9.23 -17.75
N PRO A 113 12.28 9.33 -17.96
CA PRO A 113 12.87 9.69 -19.27
C PRO A 113 12.72 8.59 -20.34
N SER A 114 12.41 7.35 -19.96
CA SER A 114 11.99 6.30 -20.88
C SER A 114 10.99 5.41 -20.16
N ILE A 115 9.82 5.26 -20.76
CA ILE A 115 8.82 4.36 -20.23
C ILE A 115 8.95 3.04 -20.99
N HIS A 116 9.64 2.06 -20.42
CA HIS A 116 9.38 0.68 -20.84
C HIS A 116 7.89 0.42 -20.60
N ALA A 117 7.18 -0.05 -21.62
CA ALA A 117 5.77 -0.38 -21.50
C ALA A 117 5.62 -1.36 -20.34
N LEU A 118 4.96 -0.93 -19.27
CA LEU A 118 4.47 -1.88 -18.29
C LEU A 118 3.46 -2.75 -19.05
N PRO A 119 3.30 -4.04 -18.69
CA PRO A 119 2.15 -4.79 -19.17
C PRO A 119 0.93 -3.92 -18.94
N THR A 120 0.10 -3.70 -19.97
CA THR A 120 -1.13 -2.92 -19.87
C THR A 120 -1.94 -3.52 -18.72
N GLY A 121 -1.83 -2.93 -17.54
CA GLY A 121 -2.20 -3.53 -16.25
C GLY A 121 -3.70 -3.59 -16.02
N GLY A 122 -4.49 -3.26 -17.03
CA GLY A 122 -5.92 -3.53 -17.05
C GLY A 122 -6.12 -5.03 -17.13
N GLY A 123 -6.29 -5.67 -15.97
CA GLY A 123 -6.97 -6.97 -15.96
C GLY A 123 -8.25 -6.83 -16.78
N ASN A 124 -8.57 -7.86 -17.57
CA ASN A 124 -9.85 -7.95 -18.28
C ASN A 124 -10.98 -8.07 -17.23
N PHE A 125 -11.28 -6.96 -16.58
CA PHE A 125 -12.35 -6.83 -15.61
C PHE A 125 -13.59 -6.38 -16.38
N SER A 126 -14.71 -7.01 -16.06
CA SER A 126 -16.02 -6.65 -16.60
C SER A 126 -16.97 -6.40 -15.44
N PRO A 127 -18.01 -5.57 -15.62
CA PRO A 127 -19.10 -5.52 -14.67
C PRO A 127 -19.70 -6.90 -14.45
N LEU A 128 -20.31 -7.10 -13.27
CA LEU A 128 -21.03 -8.33 -13.00
C LEU A 128 -22.20 -8.49 -13.96
N SER A 129 -22.33 -9.70 -14.49
CA SER A 129 -23.49 -10.11 -15.30
C SER A 129 -24.78 -10.00 -14.49
N GLU A 130 -25.91 -9.98 -15.19
CA GLU A 130 -27.21 -9.91 -14.54
C GLU A 130 -27.47 -11.09 -13.60
N ASP A 131 -27.08 -12.30 -14.00
CA ASP A 131 -27.15 -13.50 -13.16
C ASP A 131 -26.30 -13.38 -11.89
N GLU A 132 -25.08 -12.83 -12.00
CA GLU A 132 -24.22 -12.59 -10.85
C GLU A 132 -24.83 -11.56 -9.90
N ARG A 133 -25.39 -10.47 -10.43
CA ARG A 133 -26.10 -9.47 -9.63
C ARG A 133 -27.31 -10.07 -8.92
N HIS A 134 -28.10 -10.90 -9.60
CA HIS A 134 -29.23 -11.60 -8.98
C HIS A 134 -28.76 -12.61 -7.91
N ARG A 135 -27.59 -13.22 -8.07
CA ARG A 135 -26.99 -14.06 -7.01
C ARG A 135 -26.50 -13.23 -5.82
N LEU A 136 -26.02 -12.01 -6.04
CA LEU A 136 -25.59 -11.12 -4.97
C LEU A 136 -26.76 -10.72 -4.07
N THR A 137 -27.92 -10.39 -4.64
CA THR A 137 -29.12 -10.01 -3.85
C THR A 137 -29.61 -11.15 -2.94
N ARG A 138 -29.39 -12.41 -3.32
CA ARG A 138 -29.68 -13.58 -2.47
C ARG A 138 -28.61 -13.85 -1.41
N LEU A 139 -27.36 -13.44 -1.67
CA LEU A 139 -26.25 -13.65 -0.75
C LEU A 139 -26.15 -12.58 0.33
N VAL A 140 -26.50 -11.34 -0.01
CA VAL A 140 -26.25 -10.18 0.84
C VAL A 140 -27.58 -9.63 1.32
N SER A 141 -27.76 -9.58 2.63
CA SER A 141 -28.88 -8.87 3.26
C SER A 141 -28.40 -7.52 3.80
N PRO A 142 -29.30 -6.54 3.99
CA PRO A 142 -28.96 -5.30 4.66
C PRO A 142 -28.31 -5.51 6.03
N LEU A 143 -27.48 -4.55 6.44
CA LEU A 143 -26.95 -4.45 7.80
C LEU A 143 -27.97 -3.77 8.71
N ASP A 144 -28.05 -4.25 9.95
CA ASP A 144 -28.67 -3.61 11.11
C ASP A 144 -27.57 -2.98 11.97
N GLU A 145 -27.89 -1.91 12.69
CA GLU A 145 -26.98 -1.19 13.59
C GLU A 145 -26.26 -2.09 14.62
N ASN A 146 -26.88 -3.20 15.02
CA ASN A 146 -26.33 -4.16 15.97
C ASN A 146 -25.35 -5.16 15.34
N ASP A 147 -25.30 -5.25 14.00
CA ASP A 147 -24.38 -6.14 13.32
C ASP A 147 -22.92 -5.73 13.56
N PRO A 148 -21.99 -6.69 13.76
CA PRO A 148 -20.57 -6.37 13.88
C PRO A 148 -20.02 -5.56 12.70
N GLY A 149 -20.51 -5.80 11.48
CA GLY A 149 -20.15 -5.03 10.29
C GLY A 149 -20.61 -3.57 10.35
N ALA A 150 -21.82 -3.32 10.85
CA ALA A 150 -22.35 -1.98 11.03
C ALA A 150 -21.53 -1.17 12.03
N ARG A 151 -21.20 -1.78 13.18
CA ARG A 151 -20.34 -1.15 14.20
C ARG A 151 -18.94 -0.84 13.68
N GLU A 152 -18.36 -1.72 12.87
CA GLU A 152 -17.05 -1.46 12.23
C GLU A 152 -17.14 -0.30 11.22
N LEU A 153 -18.21 -0.22 10.41
CA LEU A 153 -18.42 0.92 9.52
C LEU A 153 -18.65 2.21 10.32
N ALA A 154 -19.42 2.16 11.40
CA ALA A 154 -19.66 3.31 12.28
C ALA A 154 -18.36 3.81 12.92
N ARG A 155 -17.50 2.90 13.41
CA ARG A 155 -16.17 3.22 13.94
C ARG A 155 -15.28 3.91 12.92
N ARG A 156 -15.44 3.61 11.63
CA ARG A 156 -14.73 4.24 10.50
C ARG A 156 -15.41 5.52 9.99
N GLY A 157 -16.55 5.91 10.57
CA GLY A 157 -17.36 7.02 10.11
C GLY A 157 -18.03 6.78 8.75
N LEU A 158 -18.22 5.52 8.35
CA LEU A 158 -18.78 5.09 7.06
C LEU A 158 -20.19 4.47 7.17
N TRP A 159 -20.75 4.36 8.38
CA TRP A 159 -22.13 3.89 8.55
C TRP A 159 -23.12 4.83 7.86
N GLY A 160 -24.01 4.27 7.03
CA GLY A 160 -24.99 5.01 6.24
C GLY A 160 -24.40 5.80 5.06
N GLU A 161 -23.14 5.58 4.69
CA GLU A 161 -22.55 6.26 3.52
C GLU A 161 -23.16 5.74 2.21
N SER A 162 -23.86 6.62 1.49
CA SER A 162 -24.57 6.31 0.24
C SER A 162 -23.67 5.80 -0.89
N ALA A 163 -22.38 6.17 -0.89
CA ALA A 163 -21.42 5.70 -1.88
C ALA A 163 -20.95 4.25 -1.63
N LEU A 164 -21.30 3.67 -0.47
CA LEU A 164 -20.89 2.33 -0.05
C LEU A 164 -22.10 1.40 0.01
N ASP A 165 -22.23 0.52 -0.98
CA ASP A 165 -23.20 -0.58 -0.92
C ASP A 165 -22.64 -1.71 -0.04
N ALA A 166 -23.09 -1.73 1.21
CA ALA A 166 -22.66 -2.65 2.25
C ALA A 166 -23.82 -3.47 2.82
N GLY A 167 -23.56 -4.75 3.05
CA GLY A 167 -24.50 -5.68 3.65
C GLY A 167 -23.79 -6.75 4.48
N LYS A 168 -24.53 -7.80 4.84
CA LYS A 168 -23.98 -8.99 5.51
C LYS A 168 -24.30 -10.25 4.72
N LEU A 169 -23.40 -11.22 4.81
CA LEU A 169 -23.64 -12.54 4.21
C LEU A 169 -24.82 -13.26 4.89
N THR A 170 -25.82 -13.67 4.11
CA THR A 170 -26.98 -14.44 4.58
C THR A 170 -26.63 -15.88 4.92
N ARG A 171 -25.60 -16.43 4.29
CA ARG A 171 -25.07 -17.78 4.48
C ARG A 171 -23.53 -17.79 4.48
N PRO A 172 -22.88 -18.78 5.11
CA PRO A 172 -21.42 -18.89 5.06
C PRO A 172 -20.95 -18.99 3.60
N PHE A 173 -19.88 -18.27 3.29
CA PHE A 173 -19.22 -18.40 2.00
C PHE A 173 -18.25 -19.58 2.07
N ARG A 174 -18.41 -20.55 1.17
CA ARG A 174 -17.63 -21.79 1.15
C ARG A 174 -17.00 -22.05 -0.22
N THR A 175 -15.89 -22.77 -0.24
CA THR A 175 -15.34 -23.37 -1.46
C THR A 175 -16.18 -24.57 -1.91
N ARG A 176 -15.94 -25.06 -3.13
CA ARG A 176 -16.54 -26.31 -3.63
C ARG A 176 -16.25 -27.52 -2.75
N ALA A 177 -15.10 -27.55 -2.09
CA ALA A 177 -14.71 -28.59 -1.13
C ALA A 177 -15.34 -28.40 0.26
N GLY A 178 -16.25 -27.44 0.43
CA GLY A 178 -16.95 -27.18 1.70
C GLY A 178 -16.18 -26.33 2.71
N LYS A 179 -14.93 -25.94 2.43
CA LYS A 179 -14.12 -25.07 3.30
C LYS A 179 -14.80 -23.71 3.44
N VAL A 180 -15.01 -23.25 4.67
CA VAL A 180 -15.52 -21.90 4.94
C VAL A 180 -14.43 -20.88 4.62
N LEU A 181 -14.79 -19.88 3.80
CA LEU A 181 -13.98 -18.71 3.49
C LEU A 181 -14.47 -17.47 4.26
N ALA A 182 -15.78 -17.36 4.47
CA ALA A 182 -16.35 -16.34 5.33
C ALA A 182 -17.60 -16.85 6.04
N HIS A 183 -17.82 -16.37 7.25
CA HIS A 183 -18.98 -16.77 8.04
C HIS A 183 -20.25 -16.04 7.60
N ARG A 184 -21.41 -16.62 7.94
CA ARG A 184 -22.68 -15.89 7.94
C ARG A 184 -22.54 -14.64 8.81
N GLY A 185 -23.11 -13.52 8.36
CA GLY A 185 -23.02 -12.24 9.06
C GLY A 185 -21.72 -11.46 8.79
N ALA A 186 -20.76 -12.02 8.05
CA ALA A 186 -19.57 -11.27 7.64
C ALA A 186 -19.97 -10.05 6.78
N LEU A 187 -19.24 -8.95 6.95
CA LEU A 187 -19.44 -7.72 6.21
C LEU A 187 -19.15 -7.96 4.73
N ALA A 188 -20.08 -7.59 3.86
CA ALA A 188 -19.95 -7.70 2.42
C ALA A 188 -20.07 -6.32 1.79
N LEU A 189 -19.15 -5.98 0.89
CA LEU A 189 -19.04 -4.68 0.22
C LEU A 189 -19.10 -4.92 -1.29
N THR A 190 -20.06 -4.29 -1.95
CA THR A 190 -20.10 -4.28 -3.41
C THR A 190 -19.05 -3.30 -3.92
N VAL A 191 -18.22 -3.76 -4.87
CA VAL A 191 -17.20 -2.93 -5.52
C VAL A 191 -17.82 -2.32 -6.77
N GLY A 192 -18.15 -1.03 -6.71
CA GLY A 192 -18.64 -0.28 -7.88
C GLY A 192 -17.50 0.05 -8.83
N GLY A 193 -17.71 -0.15 -10.14
CA GLY A 193 -16.73 0.19 -11.17
C GLY A 193 -17.00 1.54 -11.84
N PRO A 194 -16.24 1.87 -12.91
CA PRO A 194 -16.27 3.19 -13.55
C PRO A 194 -17.60 3.54 -14.21
N ASP A 195 -18.44 2.56 -14.52
CA ASP A 195 -19.78 2.72 -15.10
C ASP A 195 -20.90 2.78 -14.03
N GLY A 196 -20.52 2.82 -12.75
CA GLY A 196 -21.45 2.79 -11.62
C GLY A 196 -22.13 1.43 -11.40
N ARG A 197 -21.79 0.41 -12.18
CA ARG A 197 -22.31 -0.95 -11.99
C ARG A 197 -21.47 -1.67 -10.93
N PRO A 198 -21.98 -2.76 -10.34
CA PRO A 198 -21.18 -3.62 -9.49
C PRO A 198 -20.21 -4.44 -10.34
N TRP A 199 -18.94 -4.48 -9.96
CA TRP A 199 -17.85 -5.24 -10.61
C TRP A 199 -17.30 -6.34 -9.71
N GLY A 200 -17.56 -6.26 -8.41
CA GLY A 200 -17.02 -7.20 -7.45
C GLY A 200 -17.85 -7.28 -6.17
N LEU A 201 -17.59 -8.33 -5.40
CA LEU A 201 -18.00 -8.42 -4.00
C LEU A 201 -16.78 -8.73 -3.16
N LYS A 202 -16.48 -7.85 -2.21
CA LYS A 202 -15.45 -8.02 -1.20
C LYS A 202 -16.10 -8.35 0.12
N VAL A 203 -15.72 -9.47 0.71
CA VAL A 203 -16.19 -9.89 2.03
C VAL A 203 -15.08 -9.70 3.04
N ARG A 204 -15.41 -9.11 4.18
CA ARG A 204 -14.51 -8.92 5.32
C ARG A 204 -14.97 -9.78 6.50
N ASN A 205 -14.13 -10.72 6.91
CA ASN A 205 -14.34 -11.45 8.15
C ASN A 205 -14.03 -10.56 9.35
N ALA A 206 -14.88 -10.61 10.37
CA ALA A 206 -14.65 -9.95 11.64
C ALA A 206 -13.64 -10.74 12.48
N GLY A 207 -12.84 -10.03 13.29
CA GLY A 207 -11.90 -10.62 14.23
C GLY A 207 -10.46 -10.10 14.08
N THR A 208 -9.64 -10.42 15.09
CA THR A 208 -8.21 -10.14 15.10
C THR A 208 -7.47 -11.04 14.10
N ALA A 209 -6.23 -10.68 13.77
CA ALA A 209 -5.40 -11.52 12.88
C ALA A 209 -5.15 -12.92 13.48
N GLU A 210 -5.08 -13.03 14.80
CA GLU A 210 -4.92 -14.30 15.51
C GLU A 210 -6.20 -15.14 15.46
N GLU A 211 -7.37 -14.56 15.76
CA GLU A 211 -8.65 -15.26 15.69
C GLU A 211 -8.93 -15.81 14.29
N LEU A 212 -8.64 -15.03 13.26
CA LEU A 212 -8.80 -15.43 11.86
C LEU A 212 -7.86 -16.59 11.51
N ARG A 213 -6.60 -16.52 11.95
CA ARG A 213 -5.60 -17.59 11.73
C ARG A 213 -6.02 -18.90 12.39
N THR A 214 -6.46 -18.85 13.65
CA THR A 214 -6.97 -20.02 14.38
C THR A 214 -8.15 -20.67 13.67
N ARG A 215 -8.98 -19.88 13.00
CA ARG A 215 -10.12 -20.36 12.20
C ARG A 215 -9.76 -20.68 10.76
N SER A 216 -8.49 -20.55 10.35
CA SER A 216 -8.03 -20.72 8.97
C SER A 216 -8.79 -19.85 7.96
N LEU A 217 -9.18 -18.65 8.39
CA LEU A 217 -9.86 -17.64 7.59
C LEU A 217 -8.91 -16.51 7.22
N GLU A 218 -9.11 -15.97 6.02
CA GLU A 218 -8.49 -14.72 5.62
C GLU A 218 -9.34 -13.54 6.06
N ARG A 219 -8.72 -12.38 6.26
CA ARG A 219 -9.47 -11.16 6.61
C ARG A 219 -10.41 -10.73 5.48
N TYR A 220 -9.98 -10.90 4.23
CA TYR A 220 -10.75 -10.52 3.06
C TYR A 220 -10.88 -11.69 2.09
N VAL A 221 -12.05 -11.78 1.46
CA VAL A 221 -12.34 -12.79 0.42
C VAL A 221 -13.08 -12.11 -0.72
N TYR A 222 -12.66 -12.38 -1.96
CA TYR A 222 -13.36 -11.93 -3.17
C TYR A 222 -14.15 -13.08 -3.78
N ARG A 223 -15.40 -12.82 -4.19
CA ARG A 223 -16.33 -13.89 -4.56
C ARG A 223 -16.36 -14.26 -6.04
N LEU A 224 -15.99 -13.36 -6.94
CA LEU A 224 -16.46 -13.46 -8.33
C LEU A 224 -15.32 -13.93 -9.25
N LYS A 225 -15.45 -15.18 -9.70
CA LYS A 225 -14.50 -15.91 -10.56
C LYS A 225 -14.20 -15.08 -11.82
N GLY A 226 -12.93 -14.87 -12.15
CA GLY A 226 -12.51 -14.19 -13.37
C GLY A 226 -12.50 -12.67 -13.30
N HIS A 227 -13.02 -12.06 -12.22
CA HIS A 227 -13.09 -10.61 -12.08
C HIS A 227 -11.91 -9.98 -11.32
N GLY A 228 -10.96 -10.80 -10.85
CA GLY A 228 -9.81 -10.37 -10.05
C GLY A 228 -10.18 -9.46 -8.88
N SER A 229 -9.43 -8.37 -8.70
CA SER A 229 -9.63 -7.40 -7.62
C SER A 229 -9.81 -6.00 -8.21
N PRO A 230 -10.99 -5.70 -8.79
CA PRO A 230 -11.23 -4.41 -9.45
C PRO A 230 -11.16 -3.29 -8.41
N ALA A 231 -10.71 -2.11 -8.84
CA ALA A 231 -10.72 -0.94 -7.97
C ALA A 231 -12.15 -0.45 -7.77
N TRP A 232 -12.49 -0.06 -6.55
CA TRP A 232 -13.73 0.68 -6.29
C TRP A 232 -13.64 2.06 -6.95
N CYS A 233 -14.68 2.51 -7.63
CA CYS A 233 -14.78 3.85 -8.21
C CYS A 233 -15.86 4.66 -7.49
N SER A 234 -15.59 5.95 -7.26
CA SER A 234 -16.57 6.88 -6.69
C SER A 234 -17.84 6.99 -7.57
N PRO A 235 -19.01 7.27 -6.97
CA PRO A 235 -20.21 7.61 -7.74
C PRO A 235 -19.93 8.72 -8.77
N ARG A 236 -20.54 8.60 -9.96
CA ARG A 236 -20.35 9.53 -11.09
C ARG A 236 -18.90 9.64 -11.58
N TYR A 237 -18.14 8.56 -11.43
CA TYR A 237 -16.77 8.44 -11.95
C TYR A 237 -16.66 8.91 -13.41
N GLY A 238 -15.55 9.58 -13.74
CA GLY A 238 -15.24 10.13 -15.06
C GLY A 238 -15.65 11.60 -15.22
N GLN A 239 -16.21 12.23 -14.19
CA GLN A 239 -16.65 13.63 -14.25
C GLN A 239 -15.63 14.60 -13.64
N GLY A 240 -14.74 14.12 -12.77
CA GLY A 240 -13.70 14.95 -12.17
C GLY A 240 -12.57 15.28 -13.14
N SER A 241 -11.97 16.47 -13.01
CA SER A 241 -10.73 16.84 -13.72
C SER A 241 -9.46 16.28 -13.05
N ALA A 242 -9.56 15.84 -11.81
CA ALA A 242 -8.49 15.21 -11.03
C ALA A 242 -8.93 13.86 -10.48
N LEU A 243 -8.01 12.91 -10.37
CA LEU A 243 -8.25 11.58 -9.82
C LEU A 243 -7.40 11.34 -8.59
N LEU A 244 -8.00 10.83 -7.51
CA LEU A 244 -7.26 10.33 -6.36
C LEU A 244 -7.28 8.79 -6.36
N LEU A 245 -6.10 8.17 -6.47
CA LEU A 245 -5.90 6.74 -6.28
C LEU A 245 -5.51 6.48 -4.82
N VAL A 246 -6.27 5.63 -4.14
CA VAL A 246 -6.12 5.34 -2.71
C VAL A 246 -5.91 3.85 -2.50
N GLU A 247 -4.93 3.47 -1.68
CA GLU A 247 -4.85 2.11 -1.17
C GLU A 247 -6.00 1.81 -0.19
N GLY A 248 -6.82 0.82 -0.53
CA GLY A 248 -7.99 0.38 0.23
C GLY A 248 -9.29 1.05 -0.21
N GLU A 249 -10.31 0.24 -0.46
CA GLU A 249 -11.64 0.67 -0.93
C GLU A 249 -12.38 1.48 0.14
N LEU A 250 -12.27 1.10 1.41
CA LEU A 250 -12.89 1.86 2.50
C LEU A 250 -12.22 3.24 2.69
N ASN A 251 -10.90 3.32 2.51
CA ASN A 251 -10.17 4.59 2.54
C ASN A 251 -10.58 5.48 1.36
N ALA A 252 -10.78 4.90 0.17
CA ALA A 252 -11.29 5.63 -0.97
C ALA A 252 -12.71 6.17 -0.75
N VAL A 253 -13.60 5.39 -0.14
CA VAL A 253 -14.94 5.85 0.23
C VAL A 253 -14.85 7.00 1.25
N ALA A 254 -13.96 6.89 2.24
CA ALA A 254 -13.72 7.96 3.22
C ALA A 254 -13.22 9.25 2.54
N ALA A 255 -12.26 9.13 1.61
CA ALA A 255 -11.76 10.27 0.84
C ALA A 255 -12.85 10.87 -0.05
N HIS A 256 -13.65 10.05 -0.74
CA HIS A 256 -14.79 10.52 -1.53
C HIS A 256 -15.79 11.29 -0.67
N ARG A 257 -16.16 10.75 0.50
CA ARG A 257 -17.06 11.44 1.45
C ARG A 257 -16.53 12.80 1.86
N ALA A 258 -15.22 12.90 2.13
CA ALA A 258 -14.57 14.16 2.50
C ALA A 258 -14.50 15.16 1.34
N LEU A 259 -14.25 14.66 0.11
CA LEU A 259 -14.05 15.49 -1.08
C LEU A 259 -15.33 15.72 -1.91
N ARG A 260 -16.49 15.12 -1.57
CA ARG A 260 -17.72 15.20 -2.38
C ARG A 260 -18.20 16.62 -2.70
N ALA A 261 -17.87 17.59 -1.84
CA ALA A 261 -18.20 19.01 -2.05
C ALA A 261 -17.25 19.68 -3.07
N ALA A 262 -16.08 19.11 -3.32
CA ALA A 262 -15.14 19.51 -4.34
C ALA A 262 -15.33 18.60 -5.58
N ALA A 263 -16.30 18.95 -6.42
CA ALA A 263 -16.75 18.18 -7.59
C ALA A 263 -15.66 17.89 -8.65
N GLN A 264 -14.44 18.37 -8.46
CA GLN A 264 -13.31 18.15 -9.36
C GLN A 264 -12.63 16.78 -9.18
N PHE A 265 -12.94 16.03 -8.11
CA PHE A 265 -12.28 14.76 -7.81
C PHE A 265 -13.15 13.55 -8.11
N ASP A 266 -12.62 12.63 -8.92
CA ASP A 266 -13.00 11.22 -8.77
C ASP A 266 -12.03 10.53 -7.81
N VAL A 267 -12.46 9.40 -7.25
CA VAL A 267 -11.64 8.57 -6.38
C VAL A 267 -11.69 7.12 -6.86
N GLN A 268 -10.53 6.45 -6.87
CA GLN A 268 -10.48 4.99 -6.94
C GLN A 268 -9.82 4.40 -5.70
N GLY A 269 -10.41 3.31 -5.20
CA GLY A 269 -9.88 2.51 -4.10
C GLY A 269 -9.33 1.18 -4.59
N LEU A 270 -8.02 1.00 -4.43
CA LEU A 270 -7.33 -0.22 -4.82
C LEU A 270 -7.56 -1.32 -3.77
N ALA A 271 -7.64 -2.57 -4.22
CA ALA A 271 -7.78 -3.74 -3.36
C ALA A 271 -6.53 -4.06 -2.48
N GLY A 272 -5.50 -3.22 -2.56
CA GLY A 272 -4.22 -3.28 -1.85
C GLY A 272 -3.08 -2.76 -2.72
N ALA A 273 -1.87 -2.61 -2.17
CA ALA A 273 -0.67 -2.13 -2.85
C ALA A 273 -0.34 -2.80 -4.21
N SER A 274 -0.67 -4.07 -4.39
CA SER A 274 -0.41 -4.81 -5.64
C SER A 274 -1.54 -4.72 -6.68
N ALA A 275 -2.68 -4.14 -6.33
CA ALA A 275 -3.83 -4.05 -7.22
C ALA A 275 -3.67 -2.95 -8.29
N TRP A 276 -4.46 -3.06 -9.36
CA TRP A 276 -4.42 -2.15 -10.49
C TRP A 276 -5.68 -1.26 -10.52
N PRO A 277 -5.55 0.03 -10.84
CA PRO A 277 -6.70 0.91 -11.06
C PRO A 277 -7.38 0.59 -12.40
N HIS A 278 -8.60 1.08 -12.56
CA HIS A 278 -9.19 1.25 -13.89
C HIS A 278 -8.44 2.36 -14.63
N VAL A 279 -7.83 2.01 -15.77
CA VAL A 279 -7.02 2.94 -16.56
C VAL A 279 -7.85 3.92 -17.39
N SER A 280 -9.11 3.59 -17.68
CA SER A 280 -10.01 4.35 -18.56
C SER A 280 -10.40 5.75 -18.06
N GLY A 281 -9.87 6.19 -16.90
CA GLY A 281 -10.03 7.56 -16.42
C GLY A 281 -8.74 8.19 -15.91
N LEU A 282 -7.56 7.75 -16.41
CA LEU A 282 -6.26 8.36 -16.08
C LEU A 282 -5.87 9.47 -17.08
N ALA A 283 -6.20 9.30 -18.36
CA ALA A 283 -5.79 10.20 -19.44
C ALA A 283 -6.22 11.66 -19.19
N SER A 284 -5.31 12.60 -19.46
CA SER A 284 -5.52 14.05 -19.41
C SER A 284 -5.92 14.62 -18.04
N ARG A 285 -5.73 13.87 -16.95
CA ARG A 285 -6.06 14.30 -15.58
C ARG A 285 -4.82 14.45 -14.72
N VAL A 286 -4.95 15.25 -13.67
CA VAL A 286 -3.99 15.25 -12.56
C VAL A 286 -4.32 14.06 -11.66
N VAL A 287 -3.34 13.17 -11.46
CA VAL A 287 -3.50 11.97 -10.63
C VAL A 287 -2.76 12.17 -9.31
N TYR A 288 -3.51 12.05 -8.21
CA TYR A 288 -3.00 12.04 -6.85
C TYR A 288 -2.92 10.61 -6.34
N LEU A 289 -1.83 10.26 -5.66
CA LEU A 289 -1.57 8.93 -5.13
C LEU A 289 -1.53 8.98 -3.61
N TYR A 290 -2.28 8.11 -2.96
CA TYR A 290 -2.16 7.83 -1.54
C TYR A 290 -2.05 6.33 -1.32
N THR A 291 -1.07 5.91 -0.53
CA THR A 291 -0.82 4.53 -0.13
C THR A 291 -0.42 4.49 1.33
N ASP A 292 -0.40 3.30 1.93
CA ASP A 292 0.07 3.15 3.30
C ASP A 292 1.59 3.42 3.40
N ASP A 293 2.07 3.84 4.57
CA ASP A 293 3.48 4.18 4.83
C ASP A 293 4.35 2.95 5.11
N ASP A 294 4.22 1.95 4.24
CA ASP A 294 5.06 0.76 4.26
C ASP A 294 5.79 0.59 2.94
N ARG A 295 6.64 -0.43 2.86
CA ARG A 295 7.39 -0.72 1.64
C ARG A 295 6.48 -1.01 0.45
N ALA A 296 5.40 -1.78 0.68
CA ALA A 296 4.49 -2.15 -0.40
C ALA A 296 3.74 -0.93 -0.94
N GLY A 297 3.32 -0.02 -0.07
CA GLY A 297 2.70 1.25 -0.43
C GLY A 297 3.66 2.15 -1.21
N ARG A 298 4.91 2.30 -0.76
CA ARG A 298 5.95 3.06 -1.50
C ARG A 298 6.21 2.49 -2.90
N ASP A 299 6.38 1.16 -2.99
CA ASP A 299 6.54 0.47 -4.27
C ASP A 299 5.30 0.66 -5.17
N ALA A 300 4.09 0.68 -4.57
CA ALA A 300 2.86 0.94 -5.27
C ALA A 300 2.79 2.38 -5.83
N GLN A 301 3.23 3.40 -5.09
CA GLN A 301 3.25 4.78 -5.60
C GLN A 301 4.12 4.90 -6.85
N GLU A 302 5.32 4.35 -6.84
CA GLU A 302 6.20 4.38 -8.01
C GLU A 302 5.58 3.68 -9.22
N ARG A 303 5.03 2.48 -9.00
CA ARG A 303 4.36 1.69 -10.04
C ARG A 303 3.14 2.42 -10.62
N LEU A 304 2.29 2.96 -9.76
CA LEU A 304 1.06 3.66 -10.16
C LEU A 304 1.38 4.97 -10.85
N ALA A 305 2.45 5.66 -10.46
CA ALA A 305 2.87 6.89 -11.15
C ALA A 305 3.36 6.61 -12.56
N ARG A 306 4.18 5.57 -12.75
CA ARG A 306 4.60 5.12 -14.09
C ARG A 306 3.40 4.76 -14.95
N LEU A 307 2.45 4.00 -14.41
CA LEU A 307 1.21 3.66 -15.09
C LEU A 307 0.40 4.91 -15.47
N ALA A 308 0.17 5.83 -14.53
CA ALA A 308 -0.61 7.04 -14.80
C ALA A 308 0.01 7.87 -15.93
N TYR A 309 1.34 8.04 -15.95
CA TYR A 309 2.01 8.72 -17.07
C TYR A 309 1.93 7.94 -18.39
N GLN A 310 2.00 6.60 -18.36
CA GLN A 310 1.80 5.77 -19.57
C GLN A 310 0.41 5.95 -20.16
N GLU A 311 -0.60 6.00 -19.30
CA GLU A 311 -2.00 6.16 -19.67
C GLU A 311 -2.38 7.64 -19.95
N GLY A 312 -1.39 8.53 -20.02
CA GLY A 312 -1.57 9.91 -20.48
C GLY A 312 -2.05 10.90 -19.42
N ALA A 313 -1.86 10.62 -18.12
CA ALA A 313 -2.09 11.60 -17.06
C ALA A 313 -1.27 12.89 -17.32
N SER A 314 -1.87 14.06 -17.06
CA SER A 314 -1.23 15.35 -17.29
C SER A 314 -0.16 15.66 -16.24
N ASP A 315 -0.34 15.16 -15.02
CA ASP A 315 0.60 15.29 -13.89
C ASP A 315 0.30 14.19 -12.87
N VAL A 316 1.32 13.76 -12.13
CA VAL A 316 1.17 12.76 -11.05
C VAL A 316 1.83 13.25 -9.77
N ARG A 317 1.11 13.15 -8.65
CA ARG A 317 1.54 13.67 -7.35
C ARG A 317 1.29 12.65 -6.25
N SER A 318 2.28 12.42 -5.39
CA SER A 318 2.07 11.65 -4.16
C SER A 318 1.61 12.58 -3.03
N LEU A 319 0.54 12.17 -2.35
CA LEU A 319 0.11 12.78 -1.09
C LEU A 319 1.04 12.32 0.05
N PRO A 320 1.15 13.09 1.14
CA PRO A 320 1.97 12.69 2.27
C PRO A 320 1.34 11.49 2.95
N PHE A 321 2.18 10.68 3.59
CA PHE A 321 1.72 9.65 4.50
C PHE A 321 1.07 10.27 5.73
N LEU A 322 0.06 9.59 6.24
CA LEU A 322 -0.45 9.85 7.57
C LEU A 322 0.52 9.34 8.64
N PRO A 323 0.44 9.84 9.88
CA PRO A 323 1.23 9.30 10.99
C PRO A 323 1.06 7.78 11.11
N VAL A 324 2.14 7.10 11.49
CA VAL A 324 2.20 5.63 11.61
C VAL A 324 0.97 5.08 12.35
N GLY A 325 0.31 4.11 11.72
CA GLY A 325 -0.86 3.45 12.29
C GLY A 325 -2.18 4.22 12.17
N ARG A 326 -2.26 5.24 11.29
CA ARG A 326 -3.51 5.90 10.91
C ARG A 326 -3.75 5.82 9.40
N ASP A 327 -5.00 5.58 9.02
CA ASP A 327 -5.50 5.68 7.64
C ASP A 327 -6.66 6.69 7.52
N PHE A 328 -7.21 6.89 6.31
CA PHE A 328 -8.34 7.80 6.10
C PHE A 328 -9.59 7.41 6.89
N CYS A 329 -9.85 6.11 7.07
CA CYS A 329 -10.95 5.65 7.91
C CYS A 329 -10.75 6.01 9.38
N ASP A 330 -9.51 5.97 9.88
CA ASP A 330 -9.20 6.34 11.27
C ASP A 330 -9.41 7.84 11.50
N LEU A 331 -8.98 8.71 10.59
CA LEU A 331 -9.27 10.15 10.69
C LEU A 331 -10.77 10.42 10.58
N LEU A 332 -11.45 9.83 9.60
CA LEU A 332 -12.88 10.03 9.42
C LEU A 332 -13.67 9.57 10.64
N GLY A 333 -13.34 8.39 11.17
CA GLY A 333 -14.03 7.78 12.29
C GLY A 333 -13.78 8.47 13.63
N LYS A 334 -12.55 8.92 13.90
CA LYS A 334 -12.16 9.54 15.18
C LYS A 334 -12.37 11.05 15.18
N ASP A 335 -11.99 11.72 14.09
CA ASP A 335 -11.85 13.17 14.03
C ASP A 335 -12.93 13.82 13.13
N GLY A 336 -13.63 13.02 12.32
CA GLY A 336 -14.77 13.45 11.52
C GLY A 336 -14.42 13.94 10.11
N VAL A 337 -15.47 14.15 9.31
CA VAL A 337 -15.35 14.47 7.88
C VAL A 337 -14.63 15.78 7.60
N SER A 338 -14.81 16.80 8.46
CA SER A 338 -14.19 18.12 8.28
C SER A 338 -12.67 18.05 8.44
N VAL A 339 -12.17 17.22 9.37
CA VAL A 339 -10.72 17.05 9.60
C VAL A 339 -10.09 16.30 8.43
N LEU A 340 -10.67 15.18 8.00
CA LEU A 340 -10.16 14.45 6.83
C LEU A 340 -10.19 15.34 5.57
N ARG A 341 -11.24 16.14 5.37
CA ARG A 341 -11.34 17.08 4.26
C ARG A 341 -10.25 18.13 4.29
N ALA A 342 -10.04 18.78 5.44
CA ALA A 342 -9.01 19.80 5.59
C ALA A 342 -7.61 19.22 5.28
N TRP A 343 -7.31 18.05 5.84
CA TRP A 343 -6.05 17.36 5.58
C TRP A 343 -5.85 17.02 4.10
N LEU A 344 -6.88 16.48 3.42
CA LEU A 344 -6.79 16.13 2.00
C LEU A 344 -6.54 17.37 1.14
N LEU A 345 -7.29 18.46 1.37
CA LEU A 345 -7.12 19.70 0.60
C LEU A 345 -5.74 20.32 0.83
N GLU A 346 -5.26 20.37 2.07
CA GLU A 346 -3.92 20.86 2.39
C GLU A 346 -2.84 19.99 1.73
N ALA A 347 -2.96 18.67 1.79
CA ALA A 347 -2.06 17.73 1.14
C ALA A 347 -2.02 17.94 -0.39
N ILE A 348 -3.19 18.13 -1.01
CA ILE A 348 -3.33 18.42 -2.43
C ILE A 348 -2.65 19.74 -2.79
N ASP A 349 -2.94 20.83 -2.05
CA ASP A 349 -2.38 22.15 -2.31
C ASP A 349 -0.86 22.19 -2.10
N ALA A 350 -0.36 21.50 -1.06
CA ALA A 350 1.07 21.37 -0.79
C ALA A 350 1.78 20.60 -1.91
N SER A 351 1.13 19.58 -2.48
CA SER A 351 1.67 18.85 -3.63
C SER A 351 1.65 19.69 -4.93
N ALA A 352 0.76 20.68 -5.03
CA ALA A 352 0.67 21.58 -6.19
C ALA A 352 1.73 22.70 -6.18
N SER A 353 2.08 23.19 -4.98
CA SER A 353 2.91 24.39 -4.82
C SER A 353 4.41 24.17 -5.10
N ARG A 354 4.86 22.93 -5.29
CA ARG A 354 6.24 22.61 -5.68
C ARG A 354 6.38 22.67 -7.20
N GLN A 355 6.46 23.88 -7.76
CA GLN A 355 6.96 24.06 -9.11
C GLN A 355 8.47 23.70 -9.17
N PRO A 356 8.95 23.09 -10.27
CA PRO A 356 10.37 22.95 -10.47
C PRO A 356 10.97 24.34 -10.53
N GLY A 357 11.95 24.61 -9.67
CA GLY A 357 12.89 25.68 -9.90
C GLY A 357 13.43 25.55 -11.33
N SER A 358 13.43 26.67 -12.03
CA SER A 358 13.90 26.86 -13.40
C SER A 358 15.41 26.59 -13.51
N GLU A 359 15.86 25.36 -13.31
CA GLU A 359 17.13 24.92 -13.86
C GLU A 359 16.92 24.74 -15.36
N ARG A 360 17.30 25.79 -16.09
CA ARG A 360 17.43 25.76 -17.54
C ARG A 360 18.26 24.53 -17.90
N HIS A 361 17.65 23.58 -18.60
CA HIS A 361 18.42 22.63 -19.39
C HIS A 361 19.34 23.44 -20.31
N PRO A 362 20.67 23.27 -20.27
CA PRO A 362 21.50 23.81 -21.32
C PRO A 362 21.15 23.08 -22.61
N GLU A 363 20.62 23.83 -23.57
CA GLU A 363 20.46 23.39 -24.94
C GLU A 363 21.82 22.99 -25.53
N THR A 364 21.82 21.79 -26.12
CA THR A 364 22.70 21.31 -27.20
C THR A 364 24.19 21.10 -26.91
N ALA A 365 24.60 19.83 -26.95
CA ALA A 365 25.80 19.43 -27.69
C ALA A 365 25.71 17.97 -28.18
N SER A 366 25.42 17.87 -29.48
CA SER A 366 26.05 16.95 -30.43
C SER A 366 25.68 15.46 -30.44
N LYS A 367 25.16 15.08 -31.62
CA LYS A 367 25.20 13.76 -32.25
C LYS A 367 26.56 13.07 -32.00
N ARG A 368 26.55 11.89 -31.40
CA ARG A 368 27.45 10.79 -31.77
C ARG A 368 26.69 9.46 -31.72
N ALA A 369 26.71 8.78 -32.85
CA ALA A 369 26.37 7.37 -32.96
C ALA A 369 27.32 6.54 -32.09
N ALA A 370 26.78 5.51 -31.44
CA ALA A 370 27.52 4.49 -30.71
C ALA A 370 26.69 3.18 -30.74
N PRO A 371 27.32 2.01 -30.59
CA PRO A 371 27.20 0.92 -31.55
C PRO A 371 26.22 -0.17 -31.11
N SER A 372 25.90 -1.02 -32.09
CA SER A 372 25.32 -2.35 -31.92
C SER A 372 26.01 -3.17 -30.82
N GLY A 373 25.18 -3.83 -30.01
CA GLY A 373 25.54 -5.08 -29.34
C GLY A 373 26.31 -4.91 -28.03
N GLN A 374 25.58 -4.94 -26.92
CA GLN A 374 25.98 -5.77 -25.80
C GLN A 374 24.76 -6.16 -24.98
N ASP A 375 24.57 -7.47 -24.94
CA ASP A 375 23.51 -8.23 -24.32
C ASP A 375 23.65 -8.11 -22.80
N TRP A 376 22.87 -7.21 -22.18
CA TRP A 376 22.79 -7.11 -20.73
C TRP A 376 21.73 -8.09 -20.25
N GLY A 377 22.23 -9.23 -19.79
CA GLY A 377 21.46 -10.38 -19.31
C GLY A 377 20.29 -9.97 -18.43
N LEU A 378 19.11 -10.38 -18.89
CA LEU A 378 17.86 -10.51 -18.17
C LEU A 378 18.10 -11.19 -16.81
N ARG A 379 18.37 -10.40 -15.77
CA ARG A 379 18.05 -10.84 -14.41
C ARG A 379 16.54 -10.77 -14.31
N GLN A 380 15.94 -11.96 -14.34
CA GLN A 380 14.54 -12.22 -14.07
C GLN A 380 14.08 -11.38 -12.87
N TRP A 381 13.41 -10.27 -13.15
CA TRP A 381 12.58 -9.60 -12.18
C TRP A 381 11.58 -10.63 -11.71
N GLY A 382 11.59 -10.84 -10.39
CA GLY A 382 11.19 -12.07 -9.75
C GLY A 382 9.97 -12.71 -10.39
N LYS A 383 10.03 -14.04 -10.51
CA LYS A 383 8.82 -14.87 -10.53
C LYS A 383 7.82 -14.22 -9.56
N PRO A 384 6.58 -13.94 -9.97
CA PRO A 384 5.59 -13.39 -9.07
C PRO A 384 5.68 -14.18 -7.78
N ALA A 385 5.88 -13.48 -6.66
CA ALA A 385 5.82 -14.07 -5.33
C ALA A 385 4.60 -14.97 -5.37
N ARG A 386 4.86 -16.30 -5.28
CA ARG A 386 3.94 -17.39 -5.65
C ARG A 386 2.58 -16.85 -5.98
N ASP A 387 2.23 -16.86 -7.27
CA ASP A 387 0.86 -16.77 -7.75
C ASP A 387 -0.06 -17.41 -6.69
N TRP A 388 -0.57 -16.59 -5.76
CA TRP A 388 -1.71 -16.90 -4.93
C TRP A 388 -2.83 -16.69 -5.92
N SER A 389 -2.85 -17.63 -6.88
CA SER A 389 -3.86 -17.79 -7.87
C SER A 389 -5.14 -17.46 -7.13
N VAL A 390 -5.83 -16.46 -7.64
CA VAL A 390 -7.27 -16.43 -7.56
C VAL A 390 -7.68 -17.80 -8.07
N ARG A 391 -7.70 -18.79 -7.18
CA ARG A 391 -8.14 -20.14 -7.52
C ARG A 391 -9.56 -19.89 -7.95
N SER A 392 -9.78 -20.10 -9.24
CA SER A 392 -11.05 -19.83 -9.87
C SER A 392 -12.06 -20.78 -9.25
N TRP A 393 -12.92 -20.30 -8.35
CA TRP A 393 -13.81 -21.16 -7.59
C TRP A 393 -15.22 -21.16 -8.18
N GLU A 394 -15.68 -22.35 -8.54
CA GLU A 394 -17.08 -22.58 -8.89
C GLU A 394 -17.89 -22.83 -7.62
N ALA A 395 -18.88 -21.98 -7.37
CA ALA A 395 -19.92 -22.22 -6.38
C ALA A 395 -21.15 -22.80 -7.09
N PHE A 396 -21.59 -23.98 -6.68
CA PHE A 396 -22.86 -24.59 -7.08
C PHE A 396 -23.95 -24.22 -6.06
N ASP A 397 -25.09 -23.76 -6.55
CA ASP A 397 -26.39 -23.88 -5.89
C ASP A 397 -26.83 -25.35 -6.01
N ARG A 398 -26.81 -26.12 -4.93
CA ARG A 398 -27.52 -27.42 -4.87
C ARG A 398 -28.67 -27.46 -3.87
N ASP A 399 -28.89 -26.39 -3.11
CA ASP A 399 -29.94 -26.32 -2.08
C ASP A 399 -30.83 -25.06 -2.26
N ALA A 400 -31.18 -24.73 -3.50
CA ALA A 400 -32.22 -23.73 -3.82
C ALA A 400 -33.41 -24.42 -4.45
#